data_AF-A0AAV7GNE3-F1
#
_entry.id   AF-A0AAV7GNE3-F1
#
_cell.length_a   1.000
_cell.length_b   1.000
_cell.length_c   1.000
_cell.angle_alpha   90.00
_cell.angle_beta   90.00
_cell.angle_gamma   90.00
#
_symmetry.space_group_name_H-M   'P 1'
#
loop_
_entity.id
_entity.type
_entity.pdbx_description
1 polymer ?
#
loop_
_entity_poly.entity_id
_entity_poly.type
_entity_poly.pdbx_seq_one_letter_code
_entity_poly.pdbx_strand_id
1 'polypeptide(L)'
;MDWVDEESSLLLLNYFNVKNEVNADFSVTLLNPSYILIKLMNDLDYSRVFAYRSYFVNNCYMKLTKWSPLLDIGVELPISFPNLRPHIFSPRILHALDSLFGRPLKVDYATSIGSWPSVA
;
A
#
# COMPACT_ATOMS: atom_id res chain seq x y z
N MET A 1 -19.73 -4.26 1.79
CA MET A 1 -19.73 -3.21 0.75
C MET A 1 -18.67 -3.64 -0.25
N ASP A 2 -19.05 -4.64 -1.02
CA ASP A 2 -18.20 -5.41 -1.92
C ASP A 2 -18.17 -4.64 -3.24
N TRP A 3 -17.07 -3.93 -3.49
CA TRP A 3 -16.94 -2.97 -4.60
C TRP A 3 -16.13 -3.50 -5.79
N VAL A 4 -15.84 -4.80 -5.84
CA VAL A 4 -15.10 -5.34 -6.99
C VAL A 4 -15.85 -6.49 -7.64
N ASP A 5 -17.01 -6.12 -8.17
CA ASP A 5 -17.68 -6.82 -9.25
C ASP A 5 -16.87 -6.65 -10.55
N GLU A 6 -17.11 -7.56 -11.48
CA GLU A 6 -16.54 -7.61 -12.85
C GLU A 6 -16.63 -6.25 -13.57
N GLU A 7 -17.65 -5.46 -13.25
CA GLU A 7 -17.89 -4.10 -13.75
C GLU A 7 -16.80 -3.09 -13.32
N SER A 8 -16.29 -3.15 -12.09
CA SER A 8 -15.18 -2.31 -11.60
C SER A 8 -13.87 -2.60 -12.36
N SER A 9 -13.67 -3.86 -12.75
CA SER A 9 -12.51 -4.26 -13.57
C SER A 9 -12.61 -3.69 -14.99
N LEU A 10 -13.82 -3.72 -15.58
CA LEU A 10 -14.11 -3.13 -16.90
C LEU A 10 -13.96 -1.60 -16.91
N LEU A 11 -14.32 -0.92 -15.82
CA LEU A 11 -14.13 0.54 -15.69
C LEU A 11 -12.65 0.92 -15.59
N LEU A 12 -11.85 0.14 -14.88
CA LEU A 12 -10.40 0.32 -14.85
C LEU A 12 -9.77 0.08 -16.22
N LEU A 13 -10.18 -1.01 -16.90
CA LEU A 13 -9.80 -1.31 -18.29
C LEU A 13 -10.06 -0.10 -19.20
N ASN A 14 -11.27 0.46 -19.16
CA ASN A 14 -11.63 1.63 -19.96
C ASN A 14 -10.82 2.88 -19.59
N TYR A 15 -10.60 3.15 -18.30
CA TYR A 15 -9.84 4.32 -17.87
C TYR A 15 -8.37 4.23 -18.32
N PHE A 16 -7.72 3.08 -18.19
CA PHE A 16 -6.32 2.92 -18.63
C PHE A 16 -6.19 2.96 -20.15
N ASN A 17 -7.14 2.39 -20.90
CA ASN A 17 -7.19 2.46 -22.36
C ASN A 17 -7.34 3.90 -22.86
N VAL A 18 -8.30 4.64 -22.30
CA VAL A 18 -8.62 6.00 -22.78
C VAL A 18 -7.57 7.02 -22.33
N LYS A 19 -7.05 6.89 -21.10
CA LYS A 19 -6.19 7.94 -20.53
C LYS A 19 -4.71 7.80 -20.84
N ASN A 20 -4.21 6.58 -21.00
CA ASN A 20 -2.76 6.35 -21.14
C ASN A 20 -2.33 5.91 -22.55
N GLU A 21 -3.25 5.84 -23.52
CA GLU A 21 -3.00 5.31 -24.88
C GLU A 21 -2.18 4.00 -24.83
N VAL A 22 -2.53 3.13 -23.88
CA VAL A 22 -1.87 1.84 -23.70
C VAL A 22 -2.28 0.98 -24.89
N ASN A 23 -1.31 0.59 -25.70
CA ASN A 23 -1.56 0.02 -27.03
C ASN A 23 -1.24 -1.48 -27.11
N ALA A 24 -1.29 -2.20 -25.98
CA ALA A 24 -0.95 -3.61 -25.97
C ALA A 24 -1.80 -4.36 -24.95
N ASP A 25 -2.10 -5.61 -25.29
CA ASP A 25 -2.74 -6.60 -24.43
C ASP A 25 -2.27 -6.44 -22.97
N PHE A 26 -3.21 -6.28 -22.05
CA PHE A 26 -2.95 -6.30 -20.62
C PHE A 26 -4.00 -7.15 -19.94
N SER A 27 -3.61 -7.81 -18.84
CA SER A 27 -4.54 -8.58 -18.02
C SER A 27 -4.68 -7.91 -16.67
N VAL A 28 -5.92 -7.69 -16.25
CA VAL A 28 -6.25 -7.20 -14.91
C VAL A 28 -6.68 -8.39 -14.05
N THR A 29 -6.16 -8.50 -12.85
CA THR A 29 -6.52 -9.56 -11.89
C THR A 29 -6.85 -8.93 -10.55
N LEU A 30 -7.99 -9.30 -9.99
CA LEU A 30 -8.37 -8.90 -8.64
C LEU A 30 -7.59 -9.75 -7.62
N LEU A 31 -6.78 -9.12 -6.76
CA LEU A 31 -6.12 -9.83 -5.67
C LEU A 31 -7.01 -9.85 -4.42
N ASN A 32 -7.59 -8.70 -4.08
CA ASN A 32 -8.58 -8.55 -3.01
C ASN A 32 -9.39 -7.24 -3.25
N PRO A 33 -10.42 -6.92 -2.45
CA PRO A 33 -11.26 -5.74 -2.67
C PRO A 33 -10.53 -4.39 -2.66
N SER A 34 -9.30 -4.32 -2.14
CA SER A 34 -8.48 -3.10 -2.06
C SER A 34 -7.30 -3.08 -3.03
N TYR A 35 -6.98 -4.22 -3.67
CA TYR A 35 -5.77 -4.39 -4.46
C TYR A 35 -6.05 -5.10 -5.78
N ILE A 36 -5.62 -4.45 -6.86
CA ILE A 36 -5.81 -4.91 -8.24
C ILE A 36 -4.43 -5.02 -8.87
N LEU A 37 -4.17 -6.16 -9.50
CA LEU A 37 -2.96 -6.41 -10.27
C LEU A 37 -3.21 -6.09 -11.74
N ILE A 38 -2.37 -5.24 -12.31
CA ILE A 38 -2.37 -4.92 -13.73
C ILE A 38 -1.09 -5.47 -14.33
N LYS A 39 -1.22 -6.47 -15.21
CA LYS A 39 -0.09 -7.05 -15.94
C LYS A 39 -0.05 -6.44 -17.33
N LEU A 40 0.94 -5.58 -17.53
CA LEU A 40 1.24 -4.95 -18.81
C LEU A 40 2.21 -5.85 -19.58
N MET A 41 1.99 -6.02 -20.89
CA MET A 41 2.83 -6.89 -21.73
C MET A 41 3.98 -6.12 -22.42
N ASN A 42 4.03 -4.80 -22.27
CA ASN A 42 4.97 -3.91 -22.95
C ASN A 42 5.62 -2.94 -21.95
N ASP A 43 6.94 -2.77 -22.06
CA ASP A 43 7.75 -1.91 -21.19
C ASP A 43 7.45 -0.41 -21.38
N LEU A 44 7.04 -0.01 -22.60
CA LEU A 44 6.65 1.39 -22.87
C LEU A 44 5.36 1.75 -22.12
N ASP A 45 4.39 0.84 -22.12
CA ASP A 45 3.13 1.01 -21.41
C ASP A 45 3.35 0.98 -19.90
N TYR A 46 4.24 0.11 -19.42
CA TYR A 46 4.71 0.12 -18.03
C TYR A 46 5.24 1.49 -17.62
N SER A 47 6.13 2.06 -18.43
CA SER A 47 6.76 3.35 -18.14
C SER A 47 5.74 4.49 -18.12
N ARG A 48 4.79 4.51 -19.06
CA ARG A 48 3.70 5.50 -19.10
C ARG A 48 2.79 5.40 -17.89
N VAL A 49 2.40 4.17 -17.53
CA VAL A 49 1.50 3.92 -16.41
C VAL A 49 2.17 4.27 -15.08
N PHE A 50 3.46 3.97 -14.91
CA PHE A 50 4.21 4.32 -13.69
C PHE A 50 4.65 5.79 -13.61
N ALA A 51 4.65 6.54 -14.71
CA ALA A 51 4.94 7.97 -14.70
C ALA A 51 3.97 8.75 -13.79
N TYR A 52 2.73 8.26 -13.66
CA TYR A 52 1.75 8.78 -12.74
C TYR A 52 1.76 7.99 -11.42
N ARG A 53 2.11 8.67 -10.32
CA ARG A 53 2.14 8.09 -8.97
C ARG A 53 0.76 7.69 -8.43
N SER A 54 -0.30 8.30 -8.95
CA SER A 54 -1.68 8.07 -8.50
C SER A 54 -2.67 8.37 -9.62
N TYR A 55 -3.76 7.61 -9.67
CA TYR A 55 -4.88 7.85 -10.56
C TYR A 55 -6.15 8.13 -9.77
N PHE A 56 -7.00 8.99 -10.32
CA PHE A 56 -8.33 9.22 -9.79
C PHE A 56 -9.33 8.53 -10.72
N VAL A 57 -9.87 7.40 -10.28
CA VAL A 57 -10.78 6.55 -11.06
C VAL A 57 -12.06 6.40 -10.26
N ASN A 58 -13.21 6.71 -10.89
CA ASN A 58 -14.53 6.58 -10.29
C ASN A 58 -14.64 7.20 -8.87
N ASN A 59 -14.15 8.43 -8.73
CA ASN A 59 -14.13 9.16 -7.45
C ASN A 59 -13.26 8.53 -6.34
N CYS A 60 -12.44 7.54 -6.68
CA CYS A 60 -11.49 6.88 -5.79
C CYS A 60 -10.04 7.20 -6.18
N TYR A 61 -9.18 7.42 -5.18
CA TYR A 61 -7.74 7.56 -5.39
C TYR A 61 -7.08 6.18 -5.39
N MET A 62 -6.49 5.84 -6.52
CA MET A 62 -5.71 4.62 -6.71
C MET A 62 -4.22 4.95 -6.69
N LYS A 63 -3.46 4.29 -5.83
CA LYS A 63 -2.00 4.39 -5.76
C LYS A 63 -1.37 3.25 -6.53
N LEU A 64 -0.38 3.53 -7.38
CA LEU A 64 0.40 2.49 -8.03
C LEU A 64 1.65 2.15 -7.23
N THR A 65 1.93 0.86 -7.16
CA THR A 65 3.14 0.30 -6.55
C THR A 65 3.67 -0.78 -7.47
N LYS A 66 5.01 -0.86 -7.60
CA LYS A 66 5.64 -1.94 -8.36
C LYS A 66 5.40 -3.26 -7.65
N TRP A 67 5.04 -4.30 -8.40
CA TRP A 67 4.97 -5.65 -7.85
C TRP A 67 6.32 -6.05 -7.27
N SER A 68 6.31 -6.51 -6.02
CA SER A 68 7.47 -7.15 -5.41
C SER A 68 7.00 -8.47 -4.81
N PRO A 69 7.73 -9.57 -4.98
CA PRO A 69 7.41 -10.84 -4.31
C PRO A 69 7.51 -10.74 -2.78
N LEU A 70 8.15 -9.68 -2.27
CA LEU A 70 8.19 -9.32 -0.84
C LEU A 70 7.10 -8.31 -0.47
N LEU A 71 6.32 -7.82 -1.44
CA LEU A 71 5.14 -6.99 -1.18
C LEU A 71 4.06 -7.90 -0.62
N ASP A 72 4.08 -8.06 0.69
CA ASP A 72 2.99 -8.70 1.36
C ASP A 72 1.90 -7.63 1.61
N ILE A 73 0.84 -7.78 0.83
CA ILE A 73 -0.31 -6.88 0.76
C ILE A 73 -1.07 -6.82 2.10
N GLY A 74 -0.78 -7.75 3.02
CA GLY A 74 -1.30 -7.78 4.38
C GLY A 74 -0.26 -7.64 5.49
N VAL A 75 1.05 -7.55 5.19
CA VAL A 75 2.06 -7.42 6.27
C VAL A 75 2.39 -5.97 6.54
N GLU A 76 1.91 -5.59 7.72
CA GLU A 76 2.35 -4.45 8.48
C GLU A 76 3.84 -4.63 8.80
N LEU A 77 4.68 -3.71 8.31
CA LEU A 77 6.11 -3.74 8.65
C LEU A 77 6.27 -3.21 10.08
N PRO A 78 6.79 -4.01 11.03
CA PRO A 78 7.01 -3.54 12.38
C PRO A 78 8.09 -2.45 12.37
N ILE A 79 7.75 -1.26 12.83
CA ILE A 79 8.71 -0.18 13.00
C ILE A 79 9.32 -0.33 14.39
N SER A 80 10.64 -0.49 14.44
CA SER A 80 11.40 -0.63 15.68
C SER A 80 12.35 0.54 15.84
N PHE A 81 12.42 1.10 17.05
CA PHE A 81 13.35 2.15 17.43
C PHE A 81 14.42 1.60 18.39
N PRO A 82 15.43 0.85 17.88
CA PRO A 82 16.49 0.34 18.73
C PRO A 82 17.25 1.51 19.37
N ASN A 83 17.53 1.42 20.67
CA ASN A 83 18.23 2.43 21.46
C ASN A 83 17.46 3.72 21.75
N LEU A 84 16.12 3.71 21.66
CA LEU A 84 15.32 4.80 22.18
C LEU A 84 15.59 4.95 23.69
N ARG A 85 15.78 6.18 24.18
CA ARG A 85 16.03 6.39 25.61
C ARG A 85 14.74 6.17 26.41
N PRO A 86 14.78 5.58 27.63
CA PRO A 86 13.58 5.30 28.42
C PRO A 86 12.62 6.47 28.61
N HIS A 87 13.14 7.70 28.73
CA HIS A 87 12.30 8.91 28.84
C HIS A 87 11.54 9.29 27.56
N ILE A 88 11.87 8.68 26.42
CA ILE A 88 11.25 8.89 25.11
C ILE A 88 10.21 7.79 24.81
N PHE A 89 10.15 6.71 25.61
CA PHE A 89 9.16 5.63 25.51
C PHE A 89 7.73 6.04 25.95
N SER A 90 7.38 7.32 25.84
CA SER A 90 6.00 7.76 26.05
C SER A 90 5.15 7.35 24.84
N PRO A 91 3.93 6.79 25.04
CA PRO A 91 3.03 6.46 23.94
C PRO A 91 2.77 7.63 23.00
N ARG A 92 2.74 8.87 23.52
CA ARG A 92 2.57 10.09 22.72
C ARG A 92 3.76 10.34 21.80
N ILE A 93 4.97 10.12 22.29
CA ILE A 93 6.20 10.36 21.51
C ILE A 93 6.38 9.24 20.49
N LEU A 94 6.15 7.99 20.88
CA LEU A 94 6.18 6.85 19.98
C LEU A 94 5.16 7.01 18.84
N HIS A 95 3.93 7.40 19.15
CA HIS A 95 2.92 7.69 18.14
C HIS A 95 3.32 8.86 17.24
N ALA A 96 3.96 9.91 17.77
CA ALA A 96 4.46 11.01 16.96
C ALA A 96 5.61 10.57 16.03
N LEU A 97 6.54 9.75 16.52
CA LEU A 97 7.63 9.18 15.71
C LEU A 97 7.09 8.25 14.62
N ASP A 98 6.14 7.39 14.98
CA ASP A 98 5.54 6.44 14.03
C ASP A 98 4.67 7.17 12.99
N SER A 99 4.05 8.29 13.37
CA SER A 99 3.29 9.14 12.45
C SER A 99 4.11 9.71 11.29
N LEU A 100 5.45 9.75 11.42
CA LEU A 100 6.36 10.15 10.34
C LEU A 100 6.44 9.08 9.24
N PHE A 101 6.20 7.81 9.60
CA PHE A 101 6.31 6.67 8.69
C PHE A 101 4.94 6.17 8.21
N GLY A 102 3.85 6.54 8.90
CA GLY A 102 2.50 6.16 8.50
C GLY A 102 1.46 6.39 9.59
N ARG A 103 0.38 5.61 9.59
CA ARG A 103 -0.58 5.62 10.68
C ARG A 103 -0.25 4.46 11.64
N PRO A 104 0.24 4.71 12.87
CA PRO A 104 0.40 3.67 13.88
C PRO A 104 -0.91 2.91 14.08
N LEU A 105 -0.88 1.60 13.89
CA LEU A 105 -2.06 0.73 14.08
C LEU A 105 -2.10 0.16 15.49
N LYS A 106 -0.95 -0.29 16.00
CA LYS A 106 -0.86 -0.95 17.29
C LYS A 106 0.55 -0.84 17.87
N VAL A 107 0.62 -0.58 19.17
CA VAL A 107 1.85 -0.71 19.95
C VAL A 107 1.88 -2.13 20.51
N ASP A 108 3.02 -2.81 20.42
CA ASP A 108 3.17 -4.15 20.98
C ASP A 108 3.05 -4.13 22.52
N TYR A 109 2.75 -5.28 23.10
CA TYR A 109 2.47 -5.37 24.53
C TYR A 109 3.67 -4.92 25.38
N ALA A 110 4.90 -5.32 25.01
CA ALA A 110 6.11 -4.97 25.74
C ALA A 110 6.30 -3.45 25.79
N THR A 111 6.19 -2.79 24.64
CA THR A 111 6.29 -1.32 24.57
C THR A 111 5.13 -0.64 25.30
N SER A 112 3.93 -1.21 25.31
CA SER A 112 2.79 -0.63 26.02
C SER A 112 2.94 -0.63 27.55
N ILE A 113 3.63 -1.63 28.10
CA ILE A 113 3.94 -1.73 29.53
C ILE A 113 5.33 -1.20 29.90
N GLY A 114 6.10 -0.73 28.91
CA GLY A 114 7.48 -0.25 29.08
C GLY A 114 8.46 -1.35 29.50
N SER A 115 8.18 -2.61 29.18
CA SER A 115 9.08 -3.72 29.45
C SER A 115 10.09 -3.89 28.31
N TRP A 116 11.21 -4.56 28.62
CA TRP A 116 12.18 -4.93 27.61
C TRP A 116 11.59 -6.01 26.69
N PRO A 117 11.87 -5.97 25.37
CA PRO A 117 11.36 -6.98 24.43
C PRO A 117 11.76 -8.42 24.80
N SER A 118 12.89 -8.59 25.49
CA SER A 118 13.39 -9.89 25.94
C SER A 118 12.73 -10.43 27.22
N VAL A 119 11.83 -9.66 27.83
CA VAL A 119 11.15 -9.99 29.10
C VAL A 119 9.63 -10.09 28.92
N ALA A 120 9.13 -9.93 27.69
CA ALA A 120 7.71 -9.96 27.34
C ALA A 120 7.24 -11.33 26.84
#